data_AF-A0A961AXK3-F1
#
_entry.id   AF-A0A961AXK3-F1
#
_cell.length_a   1.000
_cell.length_b   1.000
_cell.length_c   1.000
_cell.angle_alpha   90.00
_cell.angle_beta   90.00
_cell.angle_gamma   90.00
#
_symmetry.space_group_name_H-M   'P 1'
#
loop_
_entity.id
_entity.type
_entity.pdbx_description
1 polymer ?
#
loop_
_entity_poly.entity_id
_entity_poly.type
_entity_poly.pdbx_seq_one_letter_code
_entity_poly.pdbx_strand_id
1 'polypeptide(L)' 'MSLKHFHLLFIALAILCTAGFAAWALLLPQTQEGVRAMGWFSAALGVFLAVYGTWFWKKSRRVIV' A
#
# COMPACT_ATOMS: atom_id res chain seq x y z
N MET A 1 -19.02 -13.38 -4.93
CA MET A 1 -17.62 -12.96 -5.11
C MET A 1 -16.81 -13.50 -3.95
N SER A 2 -15.73 -14.23 -4.20
CA SER A 2 -14.88 -14.77 -3.13
C SER A 2 -14.27 -13.60 -2.33
N LEU A 3 -14.55 -13.55 -1.02
CA LEU A 3 -14.09 -12.51 -0.07
C LEU A 3 -12.58 -12.21 -0.22
N LYS A 4 -11.81 -13.21 -0.65
CA LYS A 4 -10.36 -13.15 -0.89
C LYS A 4 -9.98 -12.21 -2.04
N HIS A 5 -10.75 -12.23 -3.15
CA HIS A 5 -10.46 -11.40 -4.32
C HIS A 5 -10.77 -9.93 -4.07
N PHE A 6 -11.87 -9.66 -3.34
CA PHE A 6 -12.21 -8.31 -2.92
C PHE A 6 -11.14 -7.73 -1.98
N HIS A 7 -10.69 -8.52 -1.01
CA HIS A 7 -9.65 -8.08 -0.08
C HIS A 7 -8.32 -7.82 -0.79
N LEU A 8 -7.94 -8.64 -1.78
CA LEU A 8 -6.73 -8.41 -2.58
C LEU A 8 -6.82 -7.10 -3.39
N LEU A 9 -7.98 -6.84 -4.01
CA LEU A 9 -8.23 -5.59 -4.74
C LEU A 9 -8.14 -4.38 -3.81
N PHE A 10 -8.71 -4.47 -2.61
CA PHE A 10 -8.63 -3.41 -1.61
C PHE A 10 -7.18 -3.11 -1.21
N ILE A 11 -6.38 -4.14 -0.93
CA ILE A 11 -4.96 -3.97 -0.61
C ILE A 11 -4.21 -3.32 -1.78
N ALA A 12 -4.47 -3.75 -3.02
CA ALA A 12 -3.83 -3.18 -4.20
C ALA A 12 -4.16 -1.68 -4.37
N LEU A 13 -5.43 -1.30 -4.18
CA LEU A 13 -5.86 0.11 -4.21
C LEU A 13 -5.21 0.94 -3.09
N ALA A 14 -5.12 0.38 -1.88
CA ALA A 14 -4.48 1.05 -0.76
C ALA A 14 -2.96 1.24 -0.97
N ILE A 15 -2.27 0.27 -1.59
CA ILE A 15 -0.86 0.42 -2.01
C ILE A 15 -0.72 1.55 -3.03
N LEU A 16 -1.57 1.59 -4.06
CA LEU A 16 -1.54 2.67 -5.05
C LEU A 16 -1.78 4.05 -4.43
N CYS A 17 -2.73 4.13 -3.50
CA CYS A 17 -3.05 5.39 -2.83
C CYS A 17 -1.91 5.87 -1.91
N THR A 18 -1.32 4.98 -1.12
CA THR A 18 -0.17 5.29 -0.25
C THR A 18 1.08 5.63 -1.07
N ALA A 19 1.36 4.90 -2.14
CA ALA A 19 2.46 5.19 -3.05
C ALA A 19 2.26 6.53 -3.78
N GLY A 20 1.05 6.81 -4.27
CA GLY A 20 0.72 8.08 -4.92
C GLY A 20 0.85 9.26 -3.97
N PHE A 21 0.37 9.13 -2.73
CA PHE A 21 0.54 10.17 -1.71
C PHE A 21 2.02 10.37 -1.34
N ALA A 22 2.77 9.29 -1.14
CA ALA A 22 4.20 9.38 -0.86
C ALA A 22 4.97 10.04 -2.01
N ALA A 23 4.68 9.68 -3.26
CA ALA A 23 5.27 10.29 -4.44
C ALA A 23 4.94 11.79 -4.50
N TRP A 24 3.68 12.17 -4.30
CA TRP A 24 3.28 13.58 -4.27
C TRP A 24 3.96 14.36 -3.13
N ALA A 25 4.00 13.79 -1.93
CA ALA A 25 4.56 14.45 -0.75
C ALA A 25 6.09 14.63 -0.81
N LEU A 26 6.81 13.66 -1.41
CA LEU A 26 8.27 13.61 -1.41
C LEU A 26 8.91 14.16 -2.69
N LEU A 27 8.24 14.06 -3.85
CA LEU A 27 8.82 14.48 -5.13
C LEU A 27 8.53 15.95 -5.46
N LEU A 28 7.52 16.58 -4.85
CA LEU A 28 7.25 18.00 -5.08
C LEU A 28 8.15 18.88 -4.19
N PRO A 29 8.89 19.84 -4.78
CA PRO A 29 9.84 20.66 -4.04
C PRO A 29 9.19 21.69 -3.08
N GLN A 30 7.88 21.95 -3.24
CA GLN A 30 7.12 22.97 -2.47
C GLN A 30 6.31 22.39 -1.30
N THR A 31 6.56 21.15 -0.89
CA THR A 31 5.85 20.53 0.23
C THR A 31 6.44 20.94 1.58
N GLN A 32 5.57 21.29 2.54
CA GLN A 32 5.98 21.63 3.90
C GLN A 32 6.64 20.43 4.60
N GLU A 33 7.55 20.68 5.54
CA GLU A 33 8.26 19.65 6.34
C GLU A 33 7.30 18.61 6.95
N GLY A 34 6.18 19.05 7.54
CA GLY A 34 5.18 18.14 8.11
C GLY A 34 4.52 17.22 7.06
N VAL A 35 4.33 17.72 5.83
CA VAL A 35 3.78 16.93 4.71
C VAL A 35 4.80 15.90 4.24
N ARG A 36 6.10 16.25 4.21
CA ARG A 36 7.17 15.30 3.88
C ARG A 36 7.30 14.18 4.90
N ALA A 37 7.19 14.50 6.20
CA ALA A 37 7.15 13.49 7.26
C ALA A 37 5.97 12.52 7.08
N MET A 38 4.77 13.04 6.78
CA MET A 38 3.61 12.21 6.43
C MET A 38 3.83 11.39 5.16
N GLY A 39 4.55 11.94 4.18
CA GLY A 39 4.94 11.25 2.94
C GLY A 39 5.81 10.02 3.23
N TRP A 40 6.82 10.16 4.08
CA TRP A 40 7.66 9.03 4.52
C TRP A 40 6.88 8.00 5.32
N PHE A 41 6.01 8.44 6.23
CA PHE A 41 5.12 7.54 6.97
C PHE A 41 4.19 6.76 6.03
N SER A 42 3.61 7.44 5.05
CA SER A 42 2.76 6.83 4.03
C SER A 42 3.54 5.85 3.14
N ALA A 43 4.79 6.17 2.79
CA ALA A 43 5.67 5.25 2.06
C ALA A 43 5.94 3.97 2.86
N ALA A 44 6.24 4.09 4.16
CA ALA A 44 6.45 2.93 5.04
C ALA A 44 5.19 2.06 5.15
N LEU A 45 4.01 2.69 5.27
CA LEU A 45 2.71 2.01 5.22
C LEU A 45 2.47 1.29 3.89
N GLY A 46 2.79 1.91 2.77
CA GLY A 46 2.68 1.31 1.45
C GLY A 46 3.55 0.06 1.31
N VAL A 47 4.79 0.11 1.80
CA VAL A 47 5.69 -1.06 1.85
C VAL A 47 5.11 -2.16 2.74
N PHE A 48 4.61 -1.81 3.93
CA PHE A 48 3.98 -2.77 4.83
C PHE A 48 2.77 -3.45 4.17
N LEU A 49 1.90 -2.69 3.49
CA LEU A 49 0.78 -3.22 2.74
C LEU A 49 1.21 -4.12 1.58
N ALA A 50 2.30 -3.79 0.88
CA ALA A 50 2.83 -4.63 -0.20
C ALA A 50 3.34 -5.99 0.34
N VAL A 51 4.06 -5.97 1.46
CA VAL A 51 4.50 -7.20 2.16
C VAL A 51 3.30 -8.00 2.64
N TYR A 52 2.31 -7.36 3.26
CA TYR A 52 1.09 -8.02 3.71
C TYR A 52 0.28 -8.63 2.55
N GLY A 53 0.08 -7.87 1.47
CA GLY A 53 -0.65 -8.32 0.28
C GLY A 53 0.01 -9.51 -0.40
N THR A 54 1.34 -9.50 -0.53
CA THR A 54 2.09 -10.64 -1.09
C THR A 54 2.03 -11.87 -0.20
N TRP A 55 2.11 -11.69 1.13
CA TRP A 55 1.93 -12.78 2.10
C TRP A 55 0.51 -13.36 2.05
N PHE A 56 -0.51 -12.51 2.05
CA PHE A 56 -1.92 -12.91 1.97
C PHE A 56 -2.23 -13.65 0.66
N TRP A 57 -1.65 -13.21 -0.46
CA TRP A 57 -1.77 -13.89 -1.75
C TRP A 57 -1.14 -15.28 -1.71
N LYS A 58 0.10 -15.40 -1.20
CA LYS A 58 0.78 -16.70 -1.03
C LYS A 58 -0.01 -17.64 -0.11
N LYS A 59 -0.54 -17.13 1.01
CA LYS A 59 -1.34 -17.92 1.95
C LYS A 59 -2.66 -18.36 1.32
N SER A 60 -3.35 -17.47 0.62
CA SER A 60 -4.63 -17.79 -0.04
C SER A 60 -4.48 -18.85 -1.12
N ARG A 61 -3.35 -18.89 -1.84
CA ARG A 61 -3.03 -19.96 -2.81
C ARG A 61 -2.67 -21.29 -2.17
N ARG A 62 -2.12 -21.32 -0.95
CA ARG A 62 -1.76 -22.57 -0.24
C ARG A 62 -2.93 -23.29 0.41
N VAL A 63 -4.00 -22.57 0.75
CA VAL A 63 -5.14 -23.11 1.51
C VAL A 63 -6.28 -23.60 0.60
N ILE A 64 -6.21 -23.30 -0.70
CA ILE A 64 -7.14 -23.85 -1.71
C ILE A 64 -6.30 -24.52 -2.80
N VAL A 65 -6.13 -25.83 -2.67
CA VAL A 65 -5.97 -26.76 -3.81
C VAL A 65 -7.26 -27.55 -3.87
#